data_AF-A0A7X7FL87-F1
#
_entry.id   AF-A0A7X7FL87-F1
#
_cell.length_a   1.000
_cell.length_b   1.000
_cell.length_c   1.000
_cell.angle_alpha   90.00
_cell.angle_beta   90.00
_cell.angle_gamma   90.00
#
_symmetry.space_group_name_H-M   'P 1'
#
loop_
_entity.id
_entity.type
_entity.pdbx_description
1 polymer ?
#
loop_
_entity_poly.entity_id
_entity_poly.type
_entity_poly.pdbx_seq_one_letter_code
_entity_poly.pdbx_strand_id
1 'polypeptide(L)'
;LAQEGQRVGGLRFRRNCGKAAALMAGFAAARGDAVFMMDADMQDPPEEMPRLLAKLDEGFDLVSGWKRIRHDPWHKVYPSRVFNKLIGWLTGVRLHDHVCGFKVMRRDVAKDLRLYGEFHRFIAVFSAARGYRVTEIPTLHRARTRGIGKYGFTRFFKGFLDLLTVLVLTRYRWRPQHVIGVAGVAVVLAGVLLPLFDWLARRMSWELGRWSGWLGWPFAVTGDLMAMLAWLLIILTPGLVLIAIGLVAELVVAERPLDRLYEVIEKAGWCAETEPARG
;
A
#
# COMPACT_ATOMS: atom_id res chain seq x y z
N LEU A 1 4.68 -31.11 22.93
CA LEU A 1 5.10 -30.92 21.52
C LEU A 1 6.62 -30.73 21.35
N ALA A 2 7.20 -29.56 21.64
CA ALA A 2 8.65 -29.37 21.45
C ALA A 2 9.50 -30.26 22.38
N GLN A 3 9.07 -30.43 23.64
CA GLN A 3 9.68 -31.36 24.60
C GLN A 3 9.46 -32.85 24.24
N GLU A 4 8.53 -33.14 23.33
CA GLU A 4 8.25 -34.49 22.82
C GLU A 4 8.99 -34.76 21.50
N GLY A 5 9.98 -33.93 21.13
CA GLY A 5 10.80 -34.12 19.93
C GLY A 5 10.11 -33.74 18.61
N GLN A 6 8.93 -33.15 18.65
CA GLN A 6 8.27 -32.64 17.44
C GLN A 6 8.98 -31.40 16.91
N ARG A 7 8.97 -31.21 15.58
CA ARG A 7 9.55 -30.04 14.89
C ARG A 7 8.67 -28.79 15.04
N VAL A 8 8.46 -28.37 16.29
CA VAL A 8 7.59 -27.24 16.65
C VAL A 8 8.43 -26.19 17.40
N GLY A 9 8.37 -24.96 16.92
CA GLY A 9 8.94 -23.79 17.58
C GLY A 9 7.85 -22.75 17.84
N GLY A 10 8.02 -21.93 18.88
CA GLY A 10 7.07 -20.89 19.25
C GLY A 10 7.77 -19.59 19.61
N LEU A 11 7.13 -18.47 19.28
CA LEU A 11 7.57 -17.13 19.64
C LEU A 11 6.46 -16.45 20.45
N ARG A 12 6.79 -15.97 21.65
CA ARG A 12 5.84 -15.25 22.52
C ARG A 12 6.23 -13.78 22.61
N PHE A 13 5.32 -12.90 22.20
CA PHE A 13 5.50 -11.46 22.37
C PHE A 13 5.21 -11.03 23.81
N ARG A 14 5.89 -9.97 24.27
CA ARG A 14 5.62 -9.35 25.60
C ARG A 14 4.23 -8.71 25.67
N ARG A 15 3.69 -8.26 24.53
CA ARG A 15 2.35 -7.67 24.39
C ARG A 15 1.77 -8.03 23.03
N ASN A 16 0.48 -7.75 22.81
CA ASN A 16 -0.12 -7.90 21.49
C ASN A 16 0.49 -6.90 20.49
N CYS A 17 1.24 -7.40 19.51
CA CYS A 17 1.88 -6.61 18.46
C CYS A 17 1.17 -6.72 17.09
N GLY A 18 0.05 -7.45 17.01
CA GLY A 18 -0.70 -7.66 15.78
C GLY A 18 -0.09 -8.69 14.82
N LYS A 19 -0.84 -8.99 13.74
CA LYS A 19 -0.53 -10.06 12.78
C LYS A 19 0.75 -9.80 11.96
N ALA A 20 0.96 -8.57 11.51
CA ALA A 20 2.16 -8.24 10.73
C ALA A 20 3.45 -8.46 11.53
N ALA A 21 3.50 -8.05 12.80
CA ALA A 21 4.66 -8.27 13.66
C ALA A 21 4.89 -9.77 13.93
N ALA A 22 3.82 -10.55 14.12
CA ALA A 22 3.90 -12.00 14.27
C ALA A 22 4.49 -12.67 13.03
N LEU A 23 4.06 -12.26 11.84
CA LEU A 23 4.61 -12.77 10.57
C LEU A 23 6.06 -12.37 10.38
N MET A 24 6.43 -11.11 10.65
CA MET A 24 7.82 -10.67 10.54
C MET A 24 8.75 -11.45 11.48
N ALA A 25 8.32 -11.70 12.71
CA ALA A 25 9.09 -12.53 13.64
C ALA A 25 9.17 -14.00 13.17
N GLY A 26 8.08 -14.54 12.63
CA GLY A 26 8.05 -15.87 12.02
C GLY A 26 8.99 -15.99 10.82
N PHE A 27 8.98 -15.01 9.91
CA PHE A 27 9.86 -14.98 8.74
C PHE A 27 11.34 -14.87 9.13
N ALA A 28 11.66 -14.08 10.16
CA ALA A 28 13.01 -13.99 10.69
C ALA A 28 13.50 -15.30 11.34
N ALA A 29 12.59 -16.05 11.98
CA ALA A 29 12.92 -17.32 12.63
C ALA A 29 12.88 -18.53 11.67
N ALA A 30 12.24 -18.39 10.50
CA ALA A 30 12.07 -19.47 9.55
C ALA A 30 13.41 -19.92 8.94
N ARG A 31 13.66 -21.23 9.00
CA ARG A 31 14.89 -21.87 8.50
C ARG A 31 14.66 -22.77 7.29
N GLY A 32 13.44 -22.91 6.78
CA GLY A 32 13.15 -23.67 5.55
C GLY A 32 13.42 -22.84 4.30
N ASP A 33 13.70 -23.50 3.16
CA ASP A 33 13.93 -22.81 1.88
C ASP A 33 12.64 -22.24 1.29
N ALA A 34 11.51 -22.87 1.62
CA ALA A 34 10.17 -22.33 1.45
C ALA A 34 9.55 -21.98 2.82
N VAL A 35 8.86 -20.85 2.87
CA VAL A 35 8.14 -20.35 4.04
C VAL A 35 6.65 -20.39 3.74
N PHE A 36 5.93 -21.20 4.52
CA PHE A 36 4.49 -21.34 4.40
C PHE A 36 3.78 -20.51 5.47
N MET A 37 2.74 -19.79 5.06
CA MET A 37 1.87 -19.01 5.93
C MET A 37 0.46 -19.61 5.91
N MET A 38 -0.10 -19.85 7.09
CA MET A 38 -1.47 -20.32 7.28
C MET A 38 -2.08 -19.72 8.56
N ASP A 39 -3.39 -19.54 8.58
CA ASP A 39 -4.11 -19.11 9.78
C ASP A 39 -4.48 -20.31 10.67
N ALA A 40 -4.42 -20.13 11.99
CA ALA A 40 -4.67 -21.21 12.96
C ALA A 40 -6.16 -21.53 13.20
N ASP A 41 -7.07 -21.02 12.34
CA ASP A 41 -8.52 -21.17 12.50
C ASP A 41 -9.12 -22.35 11.71
N MET A 42 -8.25 -23.25 11.22
CA MET A 42 -8.59 -24.48 10.49
C MET A 42 -9.42 -24.26 9.20
N GLN A 43 -9.51 -23.02 8.71
CA GLN A 43 -10.22 -22.75 7.46
C GLN A 43 -9.44 -23.20 6.23
N ASP A 44 -8.11 -23.15 6.31
CA ASP A 44 -7.20 -23.51 5.24
C ASP A 44 -6.64 -24.93 5.47
N PRO A 45 -6.98 -25.91 4.61
CA PRO A 45 -6.54 -27.30 4.78
C PRO A 45 -5.03 -27.46 4.49
N PRO A 46 -4.22 -27.96 5.44
CA PRO A 46 -2.79 -28.24 5.22
C PRO A 46 -2.53 -29.23 4.07
N GLU A 47 -3.52 -30.05 3.71
CA GLU A 47 -3.46 -30.99 2.60
C GLU A 47 -3.25 -30.29 1.24
N GLU A 48 -3.54 -29.00 1.14
CA GLU A 48 -3.28 -28.19 -0.07
C GLU A 48 -1.83 -27.70 -0.16
N MET A 49 -1.03 -27.76 0.92
CA MET A 49 0.35 -27.27 0.93
C MET A 49 1.23 -27.86 -0.19
N PRO A 50 1.19 -29.18 -0.51
CA PRO A 50 1.98 -29.74 -1.60
C PRO A 50 1.66 -29.13 -2.97
N ARG A 51 0.40 -28.75 -3.22
CA ARG A 51 0.00 -28.12 -4.49
C ARG A 51 0.58 -26.71 -4.63
N LEU A 52 0.67 -25.96 -3.53
CA LEU A 52 1.31 -24.64 -3.52
C LEU A 52 2.82 -24.77 -3.73
N LEU A 53 3.46 -25.76 -3.10
CA LEU A 53 4.90 -26.03 -3.27
C LEU A 53 5.24 -26.42 -4.71
N ALA A 54 4.47 -27.34 -5.30
CA ALA A 54 4.64 -27.72 -6.71
C ALA A 54 4.55 -26.50 -7.65
N LYS A 55 3.66 -25.55 -7.35
CA LYS A 55 3.56 -24.30 -8.12
C LYS A 55 4.75 -23.37 -7.90
N LEU A 56 5.33 -23.36 -6.71
CA LEU A 56 6.54 -22.60 -6.41
C LEU A 56 7.74 -23.14 -7.23
N ASP A 57 7.81 -24.46 -7.40
CA ASP A 57 8.86 -25.14 -8.17
C ASP A 57 8.80 -24.88 -9.69
N GLU A 58 7.67 -24.40 -10.22
CA GLU A 58 7.56 -23.92 -11.61
C GLU A 58 8.32 -22.60 -11.89
N GLY A 59 9.08 -22.10 -10.91
CA GLY A 59 9.88 -20.88 -11.00
C GLY A 59 9.14 -19.62 -10.54
N PHE A 60 8.09 -19.77 -9.73
CA PHE A 60 7.49 -18.65 -9.00
C PHE A 60 8.19 -18.48 -7.65
N ASP A 61 8.15 -17.26 -7.11
CA ASP A 61 8.78 -16.91 -5.84
C ASP A 61 7.76 -16.78 -4.71
N LEU A 62 6.50 -16.49 -5.08
CA LEU A 62 5.36 -16.49 -4.17
C LEU A 62 4.11 -17.05 -4.84
N VAL A 63 3.44 -17.97 -4.16
CA VAL A 63 2.16 -18.55 -4.58
C VAL A 63 1.11 -18.30 -3.51
N SER A 64 0.00 -17.67 -3.90
CA SER A 64 -1.16 -17.47 -3.01
C SER A 64 -2.24 -18.52 -3.28
N GLY A 65 -2.88 -19.01 -2.22
CA GLY A 65 -4.19 -19.63 -2.37
C GLY A 65 -5.25 -18.56 -2.68
N TRP A 66 -6.33 -18.97 -3.34
CA TRP A 66 -7.54 -18.15 -3.43
C TRP A 66 -8.81 -19.01 -3.39
N LYS A 67 -9.88 -18.42 -2.85
CA LYS A 67 -11.15 -19.09 -2.61
C LYS A 67 -12.00 -19.07 -3.88
N ARG A 68 -12.04 -20.18 -4.62
CA ARG A 68 -12.85 -20.29 -5.86
C ARG A 68 -14.35 -20.18 -5.59
N ILE A 69 -14.82 -20.83 -4.53
CA ILE A 69 -16.22 -20.80 -4.10
C ILE A 69 -16.28 -20.07 -2.76
N ARG A 70 -17.03 -18.97 -2.70
CA ARG A 70 -17.30 -18.25 -1.44
C ARG A 70 -18.71 -18.59 -0.98
N HIS A 71 -18.82 -19.22 0.18
CA HIS A 71 -20.09 -19.45 0.87
C HIS A 71 -20.53 -18.23 1.73
N ASP A 72 -19.84 -17.09 1.59
CA ASP A 72 -20.17 -15.85 2.29
C ASP A 72 -21.39 -15.16 1.66
N PRO A 73 -22.18 -14.41 2.46
CA PRO A 73 -23.31 -13.66 1.95
C PRO A 73 -22.87 -12.59 0.94
N TRP A 74 -23.72 -12.36 -0.07
CA TRP A 74 -23.45 -11.50 -1.23
C TRP A 74 -22.94 -10.08 -0.88
N HIS A 75 -23.47 -9.48 0.20
CA HIS A 75 -23.07 -8.16 0.69
C HIS A 75 -21.62 -8.09 1.24
N LYS A 76 -20.98 -9.23 1.53
CA LYS A 76 -19.54 -9.30 1.86
C LYS A 76 -18.70 -9.66 0.65
N VAL A 77 -19.24 -10.47 -0.25
CA VAL A 77 -18.54 -10.94 -1.45
C VAL A 77 -18.31 -9.79 -2.43
N TYR A 78 -19.33 -8.95 -2.68
CA TYR A 78 -19.23 -7.90 -3.69
C TYR A 78 -18.20 -6.81 -3.34
N PRO A 79 -18.23 -6.18 -2.15
CA PRO A 79 -17.22 -5.19 -1.78
C PRO A 79 -15.80 -5.77 -1.78
N SER A 80 -15.64 -7.02 -1.36
CA SER A 80 -14.34 -7.69 -1.38
C SER A 80 -13.84 -7.95 -2.81
N ARG A 81 -14.71 -8.32 -3.75
CA ARG A 81 -14.34 -8.47 -5.17
C ARG A 81 -13.96 -7.13 -5.79
N VAL A 82 -14.72 -6.07 -5.52
CA VAL A 82 -14.39 -4.71 -5.97
C VAL A 82 -13.03 -4.27 -5.42
N PHE A 83 -12.78 -4.50 -4.12
CA PHE A 83 -11.52 -4.14 -3.49
C PHE A 83 -10.33 -4.94 -4.07
N ASN A 84 -10.45 -6.25 -4.26
CA ASN A 84 -9.40 -7.05 -4.91
C ASN A 84 -9.14 -6.59 -6.35
N LYS A 85 -10.21 -6.30 -7.12
CA LYS A 85 -10.06 -5.77 -8.48
C LYS A 85 -9.38 -4.40 -8.50
N LEU A 86 -9.71 -3.54 -7.53
CA LEU A 86 -9.08 -2.24 -7.36
C LEU A 86 -7.59 -2.38 -7.02
N ILE A 87 -7.22 -3.30 -6.12
CA ILE A 87 -5.81 -3.61 -5.83
C ILE A 87 -5.11 -4.05 -7.11
N GLY A 88 -5.65 -5.04 -7.83
CA GLY A 88 -5.00 -5.56 -9.03
C GLY A 88 -4.86 -4.52 -10.14
N TRP A 89 -5.85 -3.64 -10.30
CA TRP A 89 -5.77 -2.53 -11.26
C TRP A 89 -4.71 -1.48 -10.88
N LEU A 90 -4.69 -1.05 -9.62
CA LEU A 90 -3.77 0.00 -9.15
C LEU A 90 -2.32 -0.49 -9.02
N THR A 91 -2.13 -1.75 -8.64
CA THR A 91 -0.80 -2.34 -8.40
C THR A 91 -0.24 -3.08 -9.61
N GLY A 92 -1.07 -3.39 -10.62
CA GLY A 92 -0.70 -4.21 -11.77
C GLY A 92 -0.62 -5.72 -11.49
N VAL A 93 -0.76 -6.13 -10.21
CA VAL A 93 -0.67 -7.53 -9.79
C VAL A 93 -2.04 -8.17 -9.93
N ARG A 94 -2.25 -8.98 -10.97
CA ARG A 94 -3.56 -9.60 -11.23
C ARG A 94 -3.72 -10.88 -10.40
N LEU A 95 -4.37 -10.77 -9.25
CA LEU A 95 -4.78 -11.90 -8.41
C LEU A 95 -6.28 -11.83 -8.11
N HIS A 96 -6.92 -12.99 -7.94
CA HIS A 96 -8.31 -13.10 -7.55
C HIS A 96 -8.51 -12.78 -6.06
N ASP A 97 -7.54 -13.13 -5.19
CA ASP A 97 -7.60 -12.84 -3.76
C ASP A 97 -6.24 -12.43 -3.18
N HIS A 98 -6.02 -11.12 -3.06
CA HIS A 98 -4.79 -10.58 -2.47
C HIS A 98 -4.69 -10.85 -0.96
N VAL A 99 -5.84 -10.87 -0.27
CA VAL A 99 -5.95 -10.85 1.20
C VAL A 99 -5.84 -12.25 1.80
N CYS A 100 -5.88 -13.31 0.97
CA CYS A 100 -5.76 -14.69 1.44
C CYS A 100 -4.50 -14.88 2.30
N GLY A 101 -4.66 -15.45 3.50
CA GLY A 101 -3.57 -15.73 4.43
C GLY A 101 -2.79 -17.00 4.11
N PHE A 102 -3.31 -17.86 3.23
CA PHE A 102 -2.70 -19.11 2.81
C PHE A 102 -1.75 -18.85 1.64
N LYS A 103 -0.44 -18.76 1.92
CA LYS A 103 0.58 -18.44 0.93
C LYS A 103 1.85 -19.24 1.19
N VAL A 104 2.57 -19.58 0.13
CA VAL A 104 3.96 -20.07 0.22
C VAL A 104 4.86 -19.11 -0.55
N MET A 105 6.06 -18.90 -0.03
CA MET A 105 7.07 -18.08 -0.69
C MET A 105 8.45 -18.65 -0.45
N ARG A 106 9.40 -18.32 -1.32
CA ARG A 106 10.81 -18.63 -1.11
C ARG A 106 11.38 -17.81 0.07
N ARG A 107 12.43 -18.32 0.71
CA ARG A 107 13.01 -17.73 1.92
C ARG A 107 13.53 -16.29 1.69
N ASP A 108 14.10 -16.04 0.53
CA ASP A 108 14.52 -14.70 0.05
C ASP A 108 13.35 -13.70 0.11
N VAL A 109 12.19 -14.03 -0.47
CA VAL A 109 10.98 -13.21 -0.42
C VAL A 109 10.58 -12.92 1.02
N ALA A 110 10.54 -13.95 1.88
CA ALA A 110 10.17 -13.79 3.28
C ALA A 110 11.14 -12.86 4.04
N LYS A 111 12.43 -12.91 3.71
CA LYS A 111 13.48 -12.07 4.33
C LYS A 111 13.50 -10.64 3.82
N ASP A 112 13.11 -10.39 2.58
CA ASP A 112 13.08 -9.04 2.01
C ASP A 112 11.80 -8.26 2.41
N LEU A 113 10.70 -8.97 2.65
CA LEU A 113 9.45 -8.34 3.08
C LEU A 113 9.61 -7.51 4.36
N ARG A 114 8.90 -6.38 4.42
CA ARG A 114 8.83 -5.49 5.59
C ARG A 114 7.37 -5.15 5.86
N LEU A 115 6.75 -5.91 6.75
CA LEU A 115 5.33 -5.80 7.06
C LEU A 115 5.13 -5.09 8.40
N TYR A 116 4.25 -4.09 8.43
CA TYR A 116 3.80 -3.44 9.65
C TYR A 116 2.31 -3.07 9.56
N GLY A 117 1.66 -2.90 10.72
CA GLY A 117 0.21 -2.64 10.77
C GLY A 117 -0.62 -3.68 10.03
N GLU A 118 -1.42 -3.24 9.06
CA GLU A 118 -2.32 -4.08 8.26
C GLU A 118 -1.68 -4.57 6.93
N PHE A 119 -0.38 -4.34 6.72
CA PHE A 119 0.30 -4.67 5.46
C PHE A 119 0.49 -6.15 5.18
N HIS A 120 0.22 -7.02 6.16
CA HIS A 120 0.16 -8.46 5.98
C HIS A 120 -0.83 -8.90 4.88
N ARG A 121 -1.79 -8.04 4.49
CA ARG A 121 -2.75 -8.29 3.40
C ARG A 121 -2.17 -8.03 2.01
N PHE A 122 -1.05 -7.33 1.92
CA PHE A 122 -0.45 -6.87 0.66
C PHE A 122 0.88 -7.56 0.37
N ILE A 123 1.16 -8.69 1.02
CA ILE A 123 2.39 -9.48 0.84
C ILE A 123 2.67 -9.71 -0.66
N ALA A 124 1.68 -10.20 -1.41
CA ALA A 124 1.80 -10.45 -2.84
C ALA A 124 2.13 -9.18 -3.64
N VAL A 125 1.57 -8.03 -3.26
CA VAL A 125 1.85 -6.73 -3.92
C VAL A 125 3.26 -6.27 -3.62
N PHE A 126 3.72 -6.38 -2.37
CA PHE A 126 5.09 -6.02 -1.99
C PHE A 126 6.13 -6.91 -2.65
N SER A 127 5.85 -8.22 -2.76
CA SER A 127 6.73 -9.16 -3.46
C SER A 127 6.82 -8.81 -4.95
N ALA A 128 5.68 -8.62 -5.63
CA ALA A 128 5.70 -8.25 -7.05
C ALA A 128 6.38 -6.89 -7.31
N ALA A 129 6.20 -5.91 -6.42
CA ALA A 129 6.85 -4.61 -6.52
C ALA A 129 8.39 -4.68 -6.38
N ARG A 130 8.92 -5.78 -5.83
CA ARG A 130 10.36 -6.07 -5.73
C ARG A 130 10.89 -6.91 -6.88
N GLY A 131 10.05 -7.25 -7.85
CA GLY A 131 10.43 -8.03 -9.03
C GLY A 131 10.21 -9.54 -8.90
N TYR A 132 9.74 -10.02 -7.75
CA TYR A 132 9.43 -11.44 -7.57
C TYR A 132 8.25 -11.90 -8.43
N ARG A 133 8.33 -13.13 -8.94
CA ARG A 133 7.27 -13.78 -9.72
C ARG A 133 6.17 -14.28 -8.80
N VAL A 134 5.01 -13.64 -8.85
CA VAL A 134 3.85 -13.96 -8.00
C VAL A 134 2.75 -14.62 -8.81
N THR A 135 2.15 -15.68 -8.26
CA THR A 135 0.98 -16.35 -8.85
C THR A 135 -0.01 -16.82 -7.77
N GLU A 136 -1.11 -17.41 -8.20
CA GLU A 136 -2.09 -18.03 -7.31
C GLU A 136 -2.65 -19.34 -7.85
N ILE A 137 -3.17 -20.16 -6.93
CA ILE A 137 -3.90 -21.39 -7.27
C ILE A 137 -5.23 -21.45 -6.54
N PRO A 138 -6.27 -22.05 -7.14
CA PRO A 138 -7.53 -22.25 -6.45
C PRO A 138 -7.33 -23.32 -5.36
N THR A 139 -7.65 -22.94 -4.12
CA THR A 139 -7.59 -23.83 -2.96
C THR A 139 -8.97 -24.11 -2.41
N LEU A 140 -9.11 -25.27 -1.76
CA LEU A 140 -10.29 -25.60 -0.99
C LEU A 140 -10.36 -24.68 0.24
N HIS A 141 -11.56 -24.26 0.63
CA HIS A 141 -11.77 -23.42 1.80
C HIS A 141 -12.92 -23.98 2.63
N ARG A 142 -12.63 -24.31 3.90
CA ARG A 142 -13.64 -24.83 4.82
C ARG A 142 -14.42 -23.66 5.44
N ALA A 143 -15.71 -23.87 5.68
CA ALA A 143 -16.53 -22.88 6.37
C ALA A 143 -16.02 -22.67 7.80
N ARG A 144 -16.09 -21.43 8.28
CA ARG A 144 -15.64 -21.08 9.63
C ARG A 144 -16.49 -21.77 10.70
N THR A 145 -15.87 -22.55 11.58
CA THR A 145 -16.56 -23.27 12.67
C THR A 145 -16.82 -22.41 13.92
N ARG A 146 -16.04 -21.33 14.15
CA ARG A 146 -16.24 -20.38 15.27
C ARG A 146 -15.85 -18.93 14.94
N GLY A 147 -16.65 -17.98 15.41
CA GLY A 147 -16.34 -16.54 15.44
C GLY A 147 -17.20 -15.69 14.49
N ILE A 148 -17.80 -14.62 15.03
CA ILE A 148 -18.59 -13.65 14.23
C ILE A 148 -17.61 -12.73 13.50
N GLY A 149 -17.65 -12.75 12.16
CA GLY A 149 -16.88 -11.82 11.34
C GLY A 149 -17.39 -10.39 11.50
N LYS A 150 -16.73 -9.58 12.33
CA LYS A 150 -16.93 -8.12 12.44
C LYS A 150 -16.41 -7.43 11.16
N TYR A 151 -17.14 -7.60 10.05
CA TYR A 151 -16.95 -6.85 8.81
C TYR A 151 -17.84 -5.61 8.89
N GLY A 152 -17.24 -4.43 9.08
CA GLY A 152 -17.91 -3.14 9.09
C GLY A 152 -17.32 -2.17 8.08
N PHE A 153 -18.08 -1.14 7.73
CA PHE A 153 -17.71 -0.07 6.78
C PHE A 153 -16.36 0.58 7.13
N THR A 154 -16.06 0.76 8.41
CA THR A 154 -14.78 1.28 8.90
C THR A 154 -13.58 0.47 8.42
N ARG A 155 -13.71 -0.85 8.28
CA ARG A 155 -12.62 -1.71 7.78
C ARG A 155 -12.38 -1.50 6.28
N PHE A 156 -13.41 -1.19 5.52
CA PHE A 156 -13.30 -0.86 4.10
C PHE A 156 -12.56 0.45 3.90
N PHE A 157 -12.96 1.51 4.63
CA PHE A 157 -12.27 2.81 4.54
C PHE A 157 -10.80 2.73 4.99
N LYS A 158 -10.53 2.02 6.10
CA LYS A 158 -9.15 1.75 6.52
C LYS A 158 -8.37 0.98 5.45
N GLY A 159 -8.97 -0.07 4.86
CA GLY A 159 -8.34 -0.83 3.78
C GLY A 159 -8.03 0.00 2.53
N PHE A 160 -8.88 0.98 2.20
CA PHE A 160 -8.62 1.93 1.12
C PHE A 160 -7.44 2.86 1.43
N LEU A 161 -7.36 3.42 2.64
CA LEU A 161 -6.21 4.22 3.07
C LEU A 161 -4.91 3.38 3.12
N ASP A 162 -5.00 2.12 3.55
CA ASP A 162 -3.87 1.20 3.51
C ASP A 162 -3.40 0.97 2.07
N LEU A 163 -4.33 0.78 1.12
CA LEU A 163 -4.01 0.62 -0.30
C LEU A 163 -3.33 1.86 -0.89
N LEU A 164 -3.81 3.07 -0.56
CA LEU A 164 -3.16 4.31 -0.98
C LEU A 164 -1.73 4.37 -0.44
N THR A 165 -1.53 3.99 0.81
CA THR A 165 -0.20 3.93 1.42
C THR A 165 0.70 2.91 0.73
N VAL A 166 0.17 1.72 0.41
CA VAL A 166 0.89 0.68 -0.33
C VAL A 166 1.32 1.19 -1.69
N LEU A 167 0.45 1.89 -2.43
CA LEU A 167 0.81 2.48 -3.73
C LEU A 167 1.93 3.50 -3.60
N VAL A 168 1.89 4.35 -2.58
CA VAL A 168 2.98 5.29 -2.33
C VAL A 168 4.28 4.54 -2.03
N LEU A 169 4.24 3.49 -1.20
CA LEU A 169 5.41 2.72 -0.79
C LEU A 169 5.98 1.78 -1.86
N THR A 170 5.19 1.35 -2.83
CA THR A 170 5.64 0.47 -3.92
C THR A 170 5.99 1.24 -5.17
N ARG A 171 5.16 2.19 -5.59
CA ARG A 171 5.31 2.91 -6.86
C ARG A 171 6.05 4.24 -6.75
N TYR A 172 5.80 4.98 -5.67
CA TYR A 172 6.29 6.36 -5.51
C TYR A 172 7.32 6.52 -4.41
N ARG A 173 7.81 5.42 -3.82
CA ARG A 173 8.80 5.43 -2.73
C ARG A 173 10.09 6.15 -3.13
N TRP A 174 10.43 6.10 -4.42
CA TRP A 174 11.64 6.72 -4.97
C TRP A 174 11.41 8.10 -5.57
N ARG A 175 10.16 8.54 -5.64
CA ARG A 175 9.77 9.85 -6.19
C ARG A 175 8.58 10.43 -5.41
N PRO A 176 8.67 10.57 -4.08
CA PRO A 176 7.56 11.08 -3.26
C PRO A 176 7.03 12.44 -3.74
N GLN A 177 7.88 13.29 -4.31
CA GLN A 177 7.48 14.59 -4.84
C GLN A 177 6.46 14.49 -5.99
N HIS A 178 6.44 13.40 -6.76
CA HIS A 178 5.48 13.26 -7.88
C HIS A 178 4.04 13.07 -7.40
N VAL A 179 3.82 12.58 -6.18
CA VAL A 179 2.46 12.43 -5.61
C VAL A 179 2.10 13.68 -4.82
N ILE A 180 2.92 14.02 -3.84
CA ILE A 180 2.61 15.08 -2.88
C ILE A 180 2.80 16.45 -3.53
N GLY A 181 3.88 16.62 -4.31
CA GLY A 181 4.18 17.87 -5.00
C GLY A 181 3.18 18.19 -6.11
N VAL A 182 2.74 17.22 -6.91
CA VAL A 182 1.71 17.46 -7.95
C VAL A 182 0.38 17.87 -7.31
N ALA A 183 -0.02 17.22 -6.21
CA ALA A 183 -1.19 17.64 -5.45
C ALA A 183 -1.02 19.06 -4.88
N GLY A 184 0.16 19.38 -4.34
CA GLY A 184 0.49 20.72 -3.85
C GLY A 184 0.42 21.78 -4.96
N VAL A 185 0.98 21.52 -6.14
CA VAL A 185 0.91 22.42 -7.30
C VAL A 185 -0.54 22.63 -7.73
N ALA A 186 -1.36 21.57 -7.79
CA ALA A 186 -2.78 21.70 -8.13
C ALA A 186 -3.54 22.58 -7.12
N VAL A 187 -3.23 22.45 -5.82
CA VAL A 187 -3.82 23.29 -4.75
C VAL A 187 -3.35 24.74 -4.88
N VAL A 188 -2.07 24.99 -5.15
CA VAL A 188 -1.55 26.34 -5.39
C VAL A 188 -2.23 26.99 -6.60
N LEU A 189 -2.36 26.25 -7.71
CA LEU A 189 -3.05 26.72 -8.90
C LEU A 189 -4.51 27.06 -8.60
N ALA A 190 -5.23 26.20 -7.89
CA ALA A 190 -6.60 26.49 -7.45
C ALA A 190 -6.67 27.72 -6.54
N GLY A 191 -5.69 27.89 -5.64
CA GLY A 191 -5.57 29.03 -4.73
C GLY A 191 -5.27 30.36 -5.43
N VAL A 192 -4.74 30.34 -6.65
CA VAL A 192 -4.56 31.55 -7.48
C VAL A 192 -5.75 31.76 -8.40
N LEU A 193 -6.23 30.71 -9.07
CA LEU A 193 -7.25 30.80 -10.11
C LEU A 193 -8.64 31.11 -9.56
N LEU A 194 -9.04 30.52 -8.43
CA LEU A 194 -10.38 30.75 -7.87
C LEU A 194 -10.57 32.19 -7.37
N PRO A 195 -9.63 32.79 -6.60
CA PRO A 195 -9.75 34.19 -6.20
C PRO A 195 -9.61 35.15 -7.39
N LEU A 196 -8.77 34.83 -8.38
CA LEU A 196 -8.65 35.63 -9.59
C LEU A 196 -9.96 35.65 -10.40
N PHE A 197 -10.62 34.49 -10.52
CA PHE A 197 -11.91 34.37 -11.18
C PHE A 197 -13.00 35.17 -10.45
N ASP A 198 -13.08 35.06 -9.12
CA ASP A 198 -14.03 35.84 -8.30
C ASP A 198 -13.78 37.36 -8.46
N TRP A 199 -12.52 37.78 -8.43
CA TRP A 199 -12.13 39.18 -8.66
C TRP A 199 -12.55 39.68 -10.06
N LEU A 200 -12.29 38.90 -11.12
CA LEU A 200 -12.70 39.24 -12.49
C LEU A 200 -14.22 39.33 -12.63
N ALA A 201 -14.96 38.37 -12.07
CA ALA A 201 -16.42 38.35 -12.12
C ALA A 201 -17.04 39.58 -11.44
N ARG A 202 -16.52 39.94 -10.25
CA ARG A 202 -16.91 41.15 -9.54
C ARG A 202 -16.56 42.40 -10.35
N ARG A 203 -15.36 42.48 -10.92
CA ARG A 203 -14.96 43.62 -11.74
C ARG A 203 -15.86 43.79 -12.97
N MET A 204 -16.22 42.71 -13.66
CA MET A 204 -17.16 42.76 -14.78
C MET A 204 -18.55 43.23 -14.34
N SER A 205 -19.07 42.71 -13.22
CA SER A 205 -20.37 43.14 -12.70
C SER A 205 -20.40 44.63 -12.34
N TRP A 206 -19.29 45.17 -11.83
CA TRP A 206 -19.14 46.59 -11.52
C TRP A 206 -19.21 47.46 -12.79
N GLU A 207 -18.47 47.09 -13.83
CA GLU A 207 -18.46 47.81 -15.11
C GLU A 207 -19.82 47.77 -15.82
N LEU A 208 -20.49 46.61 -15.80
CA LEU A 208 -21.85 46.43 -16.34
C LEU A 208 -22.89 47.27 -15.57
N GLY A 209 -22.83 47.29 -14.24
CA GLY A 209 -23.72 48.10 -13.40
C GLY A 209 -23.52 49.61 -13.60
N ARG A 210 -22.29 50.05 -13.86
CA ARG A 210 -22.00 51.45 -14.18
C ARG A 210 -22.63 51.89 -15.52
N TRP A 211 -22.73 50.98 -16.48
CA TRP A 211 -23.26 51.29 -17.81
C TRP A 211 -24.80 51.28 -17.87
N SER A 212 -25.47 50.48 -17.04
CA SER A 212 -26.94 50.33 -17.07
C SER A 212 -27.73 51.41 -16.32
N GLY A 213 -27.07 52.34 -15.62
CA GLY A 213 -27.70 53.49 -14.94
C GLY A 213 -28.62 53.14 -13.77
N TRP A 214 -28.83 51.86 -13.47
CA TRP A 214 -29.49 51.40 -12.25
C TRP A 214 -28.52 51.51 -11.10
N LEU A 215 -28.94 52.17 -10.02
CA LEU A 215 -28.22 52.37 -8.77
C LEU A 215 -27.33 51.16 -8.48
N GLY A 216 -26.01 51.31 -8.67
CA GLY A 216 -25.04 50.23 -8.54
C GLY A 216 -25.20 49.61 -7.16
N TRP A 217 -25.82 48.44 -7.09
CA TRP A 217 -26.03 47.75 -5.82
C TRP A 217 -24.65 47.56 -5.18
N PRO A 218 -24.47 47.94 -3.91
CA PRO A 218 -23.16 48.09 -3.31
C PRO A 218 -22.65 46.73 -2.89
N PHE A 219 -22.15 45.93 -3.84
CA PHE A 219 -21.16 44.92 -3.48
C PHE A 219 -19.85 45.66 -3.24
N ALA A 220 -19.63 45.96 -1.96
CA ALA A 220 -18.53 46.71 -1.41
C ALA A 220 -17.18 46.13 -1.87
N VAL A 221 -16.62 46.74 -2.91
CA VAL A 221 -15.23 46.53 -3.38
C VAL A 221 -14.20 46.82 -2.27
N THR A 222 -14.60 47.50 -1.20
CA THR A 222 -13.77 47.87 -0.05
C THR A 222 -13.57 46.76 1.00
N GLY A 223 -14.42 45.73 1.05
CA GLY A 223 -14.23 44.56 1.92
C GLY A 223 -13.43 43.41 1.28
N ASP A 224 -13.21 43.48 -0.03
CA ASP A 224 -12.80 42.34 -0.85
C ASP A 224 -11.29 42.06 -0.85
N LEU A 225 -10.42 43.05 -0.63
CA LEU A 225 -8.97 42.79 -0.62
C LEU A 225 -8.56 41.88 0.54
N MET A 226 -9.11 42.11 1.73
CA MET A 226 -8.82 41.27 2.91
C MET A 226 -9.41 39.87 2.74
N ALA A 227 -10.61 39.74 2.18
CA ALA A 227 -11.20 38.43 1.87
C ALA A 227 -10.38 37.68 0.80
N MET A 228 -9.95 38.36 -0.26
CA MET A 228 -9.13 37.77 -1.32
C MET A 228 -7.75 37.35 -0.81
N LEU A 229 -7.11 38.17 0.02
CA LEU A 229 -5.85 37.82 0.69
C LEU A 229 -6.03 36.66 1.67
N ALA A 230 -7.16 36.60 2.40
CA ALA A 230 -7.46 35.48 3.28
C ALA A 230 -7.67 34.17 2.50
N TRP A 231 -8.41 34.20 1.39
CA TRP A 231 -8.60 33.05 0.50
C TRP A 231 -7.30 32.58 -0.14
N LEU A 232 -6.49 33.53 -0.63
CA LEU A 232 -5.15 33.25 -1.14
C LEU A 232 -4.33 32.57 -0.04
N LEU A 233 -4.25 33.12 1.17
CA LEU A 233 -3.47 32.55 2.26
C LEU A 233 -3.97 31.16 2.67
N ILE A 234 -5.28 30.97 2.80
CA ILE A 234 -5.90 29.71 3.25
C ILE A 234 -5.69 28.58 2.25
N ILE A 235 -5.75 28.85 0.94
CA ILE A 235 -5.61 27.80 -0.09
C ILE A 235 -4.14 27.62 -0.51
N LEU A 236 -3.38 28.71 -0.61
CA LEU A 236 -1.98 28.69 -1.07
C LEU A 236 -1.06 28.05 -0.01
N THR A 237 -1.27 28.35 1.28
CA THR A 237 -0.38 27.85 2.35
C THR A 237 -0.36 26.32 2.42
N PRO A 238 -1.49 25.60 2.43
CA PRO A 238 -1.48 24.13 2.36
C PRO A 238 -0.79 23.59 1.11
N GLY A 239 -0.96 24.23 -0.05
CA GLY A 239 -0.31 23.83 -1.29
C GLY A 239 1.22 23.94 -1.23
N LEU A 240 1.73 25.05 -0.70
CA LEU A 240 3.16 25.25 -0.47
C LEU A 240 3.72 24.25 0.54
N VAL A 241 2.99 24.00 1.64
CA VAL A 241 3.38 23.00 2.65
C VAL A 241 3.46 21.61 2.05
N LEU A 242 2.52 21.22 1.19
CA LEU A 242 2.56 19.92 0.49
C LEU A 242 3.80 19.81 -0.41
N ILE A 243 4.13 20.86 -1.17
CA ILE A 243 5.34 20.89 -2.00
C ILE A 243 6.60 20.74 -1.13
N ALA A 244 6.68 21.49 -0.03
CA ALA A 244 7.80 21.41 0.92
C ALA A 244 7.93 20.02 1.54
N ILE A 245 6.83 19.40 1.98
CA ILE A 245 6.82 18.02 2.49
C ILE A 245 7.31 17.04 1.41
N GLY A 246 6.88 17.22 0.15
CA GLY A 246 7.34 16.41 -0.98
C GLY A 246 8.85 16.50 -1.19
N LEU A 247 9.42 17.71 -1.14
CA LEU A 247 10.86 17.95 -1.27
C LEU A 247 11.65 17.35 -0.10
N VAL A 248 11.18 17.52 1.14
CA VAL A 248 11.79 16.91 2.32
C VAL A 248 11.77 15.39 2.22
N ALA A 249 10.66 14.81 1.76
CA ALA A 249 10.56 13.37 1.55
C ALA A 249 11.55 12.89 0.48
N GLU A 250 11.74 13.64 -0.61
CA GLU A 250 12.72 13.33 -1.66
C GLU A 250 14.16 13.36 -1.10
N LEU A 251 14.50 14.37 -0.31
CA LEU A 251 15.82 14.48 0.35
C LEU A 251 16.08 13.30 1.30
N VAL A 252 15.09 12.92 2.12
CA VAL A 252 15.19 11.77 3.02
C VAL A 252 15.39 10.46 2.26
N VAL A 253 14.82 10.34 1.06
CA VAL A 253 15.01 9.17 0.19
C VAL A 253 16.41 9.19 -0.44
N ALA A 254 16.90 10.36 -0.86
CA ALA A 254 18.21 10.53 -1.48
C ALA A 254 19.38 10.19 -0.53
N GLU A 255 19.21 10.42 0.78
CA GLU A 255 20.24 10.08 1.78
C GLU A 255 20.30 8.59 2.17
N ARG A 256 19.33 7.77 1.73
CA ARG A 256 19.34 6.34 2.10
C ARG A 256 20.38 5.58 1.26
N PRO A 257 21.17 4.71 1.89
CA PRO A 257 22.15 3.91 1.17
C PRO A 257 21.46 3.05 0.09
N LEU A 258 22.10 2.99 -1.09
CA LEU A 258 21.57 2.33 -2.28
C LEU A 258 21.54 0.79 -2.16
N ASP A 259 22.13 0.25 -1.09
CA ASP A 259 22.34 -1.19 -0.80
C ASP A 259 21.05 -2.00 -0.63
N ARG A 260 19.91 -1.32 -0.47
CA ARG A 260 18.57 -1.94 -0.38
C ARG A 260 17.65 -1.60 -1.55
N LEU A 261 18.19 -1.04 -2.64
CA LEU A 261 17.41 -0.63 -3.81
C LEU A 261 17.14 -1.76 -4.79
N TYR A 262 18.08 -2.69 -4.88
CA TYR A 262 18.06 -3.76 -5.85
C TYR A 262 18.55 -5.02 -5.17
N GLU A 263 17.95 -6.14 -5.54
CA GLU A 263 18.46 -7.45 -5.17
C GLU A 263 19.18 -8.02 -6.39
N VAL A 264 20.47 -8.29 -6.24
CA VAL A 264 21.25 -8.92 -7.31
C VAL A 264 21.03 -10.42 -7.21
N ILE A 265 20.15 -10.94 -8.08
CA ILE A 265 19.82 -12.37 -8.12
C ILE A 265 20.99 -13.19 -8.67
N GLU A 266 21.75 -12.63 -9.63
CA GLU A 266 22.88 -13.31 -10.25
C GLU A 266 23.99 -12.30 -10.59
N LYS A 267 25.24 -12.64 -10.28
CA LYS A 267 26.44 -11.90 -10.69
C LYS A 267 27.20 -12.74 -11.71
N ALA A 268 27.08 -12.40 -13.00
CA ALA A 268 27.88 -13.03 -14.04
C ALA A 268 29.13 -12.18 -14.33
N GLY A 269 30.31 -12.83 -14.39
CA GLY A 269 31.52 -12.21 -14.95
C GLY A 269 32.29 -11.24 -14.06
N TRP A 270 32.07 -11.24 -12.74
CA TRP A 270 33.01 -10.54 -11.84
C TRP A 270 34.23 -11.44 -11.66
N CYS A 271 35.40 -10.99 -12.12
CA CYS A 271 36.65 -11.67 -11.78
C CYS A 271 36.68 -11.87 -10.27
N ALA A 272 36.85 -13.11 -9.84
CA ALA A 272 37.08 -13.44 -8.46
C ALA A 272 38.36 -12.71 -8.02
N GLU A 273 38.23 -11.55 -7.38
CA GLU A 273 39.30 -11.06 -6.53
C GLU A 273 39.44 -12.06 -5.40
N THR A 274 40.49 -12.85 -5.50
CA THR A 274 41.05 -13.67 -4.44
C THR A 274 41.13 -12.84 -3.16
N GLU A 275 40.35 -13.22 -2.14
CA GLU A 275 40.66 -12.80 -0.78
C GLU A 275 42.11 -13.20 -0.48
N PRO A 276 43.00 -12.28 -0.02
CA PRO A 276 44.25 -12.74 0.56
C PRO A 276 43.88 -13.48 1.85
N ALA A 277 44.35 -14.72 1.95
CA ALA A 277 44.24 -15.53 3.15
C ALA A 277 44.65 -14.67 4.37
N ARG A 278 43.73 -14.52 5.31
CA ARG A 278 44.05 -13.96 6.63
C ARG A 278 45.04 -14.92 7.29
N GLY A 279 46.30 -14.52 7.36
CA GLY A 279 47.29 -15.05 8.31
C GLY A 279 47.04 -14.52 9.71
#